data_AF-A0AAW2U303-F1
#
_entry.id   AF-A0AAW2U303-F1
#
_cell.length_a   1.000
_cell.length_b   1.000
_cell.length_c   1.000
_cell.angle_alpha   90.00
_cell.angle_beta   90.00
_cell.angle_gamma   90.00
#
_symmetry.space_group_name_H-M   'P 1'
#
loop_
_entity.id
_entity.type
_entity.pdbx_description
1 polymer ?
#
loop_
_entity_poly.entity_id
_entity_poly.type
_entity_poly.pdbx_seq_one_letter_code
_entity_poly.pdbx_strand_id
1 'polypeptide(L)'
;MLQEDVKLIKHLGMNGFRMSISWSRILPRGKLSGGVNKEGIAFYNNVFNELLANGITPFVTIFHWDLPQALEDEYLGFLSPRIVDDFKDFAELCFKEFGDRVKYWVTINEPFTYTNGGYDGGFIGNFAPGRCSNRAVCAQGNSATEPYIVAHHLLLAHAATARLYKKNI
;
A
#
# COMPACT_ATOMS: atom_id res chain seq x y z
N MET A 1 -5.32 -18.79 11.24
CA MET A 1 -5.52 -17.78 10.18
C MET A 1 -4.62 -18.06 8.99
N LEU A 2 -3.37 -17.58 8.89
CA LEU A 2 -2.52 -17.78 7.69
C LEU A 2 -2.38 -19.24 7.21
N GLN A 3 -2.11 -20.18 8.12
CA GLN A 3 -1.97 -21.60 7.80
C GLN A 3 -3.29 -22.22 7.30
N GLU A 4 -4.42 -21.70 7.76
CA GLU A 4 -5.75 -22.15 7.32
C GLU A 4 -6.08 -21.58 5.95
N ASP A 5 -5.72 -20.31 5.70
CA ASP A 5 -5.88 -19.66 4.40
C ASP A 5 -5.07 -20.40 3.32
N VAL A 6 -3.81 -20.74 3.61
CA VAL A 6 -2.94 -21.50 2.68
C VAL A 6 -3.53 -22.89 2.38
N LYS A 7 -4.04 -23.59 3.40
CA LYS A 7 -4.72 -24.88 3.21
C LYS A 7 -5.95 -24.74 2.32
N LEU A 8 -6.74 -23.68 2.51
CA LEU A 8 -7.93 -23.42 1.72
C LEU A 8 -7.59 -23.07 0.27
N ILE A 9 -6.61 -22.20 0.03
CA ILE A 9 -6.13 -21.83 -1.31
C ILE A 9 -5.67 -23.08 -2.07
N LYS A 10 -4.91 -23.95 -1.39
CA LYS A 10 -4.46 -25.22 -1.95
C LYS A 10 -5.62 -26.18 -2.22
N HIS A 11 -6.59 -26.26 -1.32
CA HIS A 11 -7.80 -27.07 -1.50
C HIS A 11 -8.62 -26.63 -2.71
N LEU A 12 -8.69 -25.32 -2.96
CA LEU A 12 -9.35 -24.73 -4.14
C LEU A 12 -8.56 -24.94 -5.45
N GLY A 13 -7.37 -25.54 -5.39
CA GLY A 13 -6.52 -25.78 -6.56
C GLY A 13 -5.87 -24.51 -7.13
N MET A 14 -5.79 -23.43 -6.35
CA MET A 14 -5.17 -22.17 -6.78
C MET A 14 -3.65 -22.26 -6.72
N ASN A 15 -2.96 -21.69 -7.71
CA ASN A 15 -1.50 -21.66 -7.82
C ASN A 15 -0.90 -20.26 -7.60
N GLY A 16 -1.74 -19.27 -7.30
CA GLY A 16 -1.34 -17.90 -7.04
C GLY A 16 -2.24 -17.26 -5.98
N PHE A 17 -1.67 -16.39 -5.17
CA PHE A 17 -2.41 -15.67 -4.13
C PHE A 17 -1.99 -14.21 -4.11
N ARG A 18 -2.97 -13.31 -4.26
CA ARG A 18 -2.75 -11.87 -4.16
C ARG A 18 -2.98 -11.39 -2.74
N MET A 19 -2.02 -10.66 -2.20
CA MET A 19 -2.15 -10.00 -0.89
C MET A 19 -1.44 -8.64 -0.90
N SER A 20 -1.63 -7.85 0.16
CA SER A 20 -0.86 -6.62 0.37
C SER A 20 0.10 -6.74 1.56
N ILE A 21 1.19 -5.97 1.48
CA ILE A 21 2.02 -5.65 2.65
C ILE A 21 1.43 -4.40 3.28
N SER A 22 1.30 -4.41 4.61
CA SER A 22 0.81 -3.25 5.31
C SER A 22 1.94 -2.28 5.63
N TRP A 23 1.84 -1.05 5.12
CA TRP A 23 2.90 -0.05 5.28
C TRP A 23 3.11 0.24 6.77
N SER A 24 2.03 0.50 7.51
CA SER A 24 2.10 0.77 8.95
C SER A 24 2.64 -0.40 9.77
N ARG A 25 2.57 -1.64 9.28
CA ARG A 25 3.17 -2.81 9.96
C ARG A 25 4.69 -2.83 9.83
N ILE A 26 5.23 -2.45 8.68
CA ILE A 26 6.68 -2.45 8.41
C ILE A 26 7.33 -1.15 8.91
N LEU A 27 6.69 -0.01 8.65
CA LEU A 27 7.11 1.32 9.08
C LEU A 27 5.97 1.96 9.90
N PRO A 28 5.90 1.73 11.22
CA PRO A 28 4.82 2.25 12.07
C PRO A 28 4.73 3.77 12.10
N ARG A 29 5.85 4.45 11.87
CA ARG A 29 5.95 5.92 11.74
C ARG A 29 5.95 6.39 10.28
N GLY A 30 5.67 5.48 9.33
CA GLY A 30 5.63 5.71 7.90
C GLY A 30 6.99 5.86 7.20
N LYS A 31 8.02 6.33 7.90
CA LYS A 31 9.34 6.62 7.35
C LYS A 31 10.42 5.69 7.88
N LEU A 32 11.46 5.46 7.09
CA LEU A 32 12.67 4.73 7.50
C LEU A 32 13.34 5.38 8.73
N SER A 33 13.38 6.70 8.78
CA SER A 33 13.95 7.46 9.91
C SER A 33 13.19 7.25 11.22
N GLY A 34 11.92 6.83 11.14
CA GLY A 34 11.11 6.45 12.30
C GLY A 34 11.33 5.01 12.77
N GLY A 35 12.21 4.26 12.12
CA GLY A 35 12.56 2.88 12.45
C GLY A 35 11.74 1.83 11.69
N VAL A 36 12.38 0.68 11.47
CA VAL A 36 11.79 -0.48 10.80
C VAL A 36 11.32 -1.50 11.83
N ASN A 37 10.08 -1.95 11.71
CA ASN A 37 9.56 -3.03 12.53
C ASN A 37 9.98 -4.40 11.99
N LYS A 38 11.02 -4.97 12.60
CA LYS A 38 11.58 -6.28 12.23
C LYS A 38 10.59 -7.44 12.42
N GLU A 39 9.70 -7.36 13.41
CA GLU A 39 8.67 -8.39 13.61
C GLU A 39 7.63 -8.36 12.48
N GLY A 40 7.31 -7.16 11.97
CA GLY A 40 6.48 -6.99 10.78
C GLY A 40 7.10 -7.64 9.54
N ILE A 41 8.42 -7.46 9.36
CA ILE A 41 9.17 -8.12 8.27
C ILE A 41 9.15 -9.64 8.44
N ALA A 42 9.44 -10.13 9.65
CA ALA A 42 9.45 -11.56 9.96
C ALA A 42 8.08 -12.21 9.67
N PHE A 43 6.98 -11.51 9.98
CA PHE A 43 5.63 -11.96 9.64
C PHE A 43 5.46 -12.19 8.13
N TYR A 44 5.78 -11.21 7.27
CA TYR A 44 5.64 -11.39 5.82
C TYR A 44 6.62 -12.40 5.25
N ASN A 45 7.83 -12.52 5.81
CA ASN A 45 8.76 -13.59 5.46
C ASN A 45 8.14 -14.98 5.69
N ASN A 46 7.51 -15.19 6.85
CA ASN A 46 6.84 -16.45 7.15
C ASN A 46 5.66 -16.70 6.20
N VAL A 47 4.89 -15.67 5.86
CA VAL A 47 3.80 -15.76 4.87
C VAL A 47 4.31 -16.21 3.49
N PHE A 48 5.32 -15.52 2.95
CA PHE A 48 5.81 -15.84 1.62
C PHE A 48 6.51 -17.19 1.57
N ASN A 49 7.23 -17.58 2.63
CA ASN A 49 7.82 -18.91 2.74
C ASN A 49 6.73 -20.00 2.74
N GLU A 50 5.65 -19.81 3.50
CA GLU A 50 4.56 -20.78 3.57
C GLU A 50 3.82 -20.93 2.24
N LEU A 51 3.54 -19.82 1.55
CA LEU A 51 2.91 -19.84 0.22
C LEU A 51 3.77 -20.62 -0.77
N LEU A 52 5.07 -20.31 -0.83
CA LEU A 52 6.00 -20.97 -1.75
C LEU A 52 6.22 -22.44 -1.41
N ALA A 53 6.30 -22.80 -0.13
CA ALA A 53 6.38 -24.19 0.31
C ALA A 53 5.17 -25.03 -0.14
N ASN A 54 4.04 -24.38 -0.40
CA ASN A 54 2.82 -25.01 -0.91
C ASN A 54 2.62 -24.83 -2.43
N GLY A 55 3.61 -24.31 -3.16
CA GLY A 55 3.53 -24.10 -4.60
C GLY A 55 2.60 -22.97 -5.03
N ILE A 56 2.30 -22.03 -4.12
CA ILE A 56 1.44 -20.87 -4.38
C ILE A 56 2.33 -19.64 -4.63
N THR A 57 2.17 -19.03 -5.80
CA THR A 57 2.94 -17.85 -6.19
C THR A 57 2.36 -16.59 -5.54
N PRO A 58 3.15 -15.81 -4.76
CA PRO A 58 2.67 -14.57 -4.17
C PRO A 58 2.62 -13.43 -5.20
N PHE A 59 1.46 -12.76 -5.30
CA PHE A 59 1.27 -11.49 -6.00
C PHE A 59 1.10 -10.38 -4.98
N VAL A 60 2.10 -9.53 -4.80
CA VAL A 60 2.15 -8.63 -3.65
C VAL A 60 1.83 -7.20 -4.05
N THR A 61 0.84 -6.62 -3.37
CA THR A 61 0.48 -5.21 -3.48
C THR A 61 1.21 -4.40 -2.41
N ILE A 62 1.95 -3.36 -2.81
CA ILE A 62 2.74 -2.54 -1.88
C ILE A 62 1.83 -1.60 -1.09
N PHE A 63 0.85 -0.96 -1.74
CA PHE A 63 -0.11 -0.08 -1.09
C PHE A 63 -1.55 -0.48 -1.38
N HIS A 64 -2.31 -0.74 -0.33
CA HIS A 64 -3.73 -1.08 -0.39
C HIS A 64 -4.55 -0.22 0.57
N TRP A 65 -4.38 1.11 0.42
CA TRP A 65 -5.15 2.15 1.10
C TRP A 65 -4.90 2.29 2.60
N ASP A 66 -3.88 1.61 3.11
CA ASP A 66 -3.53 1.52 4.52
C ASP A 66 -2.35 2.44 4.86
N LEU A 67 -2.46 3.70 4.45
CA LEU A 67 -1.45 4.72 4.69
C LEU A 67 -1.19 4.86 6.19
N PRO A 68 0.08 4.88 6.66
CA PRO A 68 0.38 5.11 8.06
C PRO A 68 -0.17 6.47 8.51
N GLN A 69 -1.00 6.46 9.56
CA GLN A 69 -1.64 7.68 10.09
C GLN A 69 -0.62 8.79 10.41
N ALA A 70 0.60 8.42 10.83
CA ALA A 70 1.68 9.38 11.08
C ALA A 70 2.00 10.27 9.86
N LEU A 71 1.88 9.76 8.63
CA LEU A 71 2.11 10.53 7.40
C LEU A 71 0.92 11.42 7.05
N GLU A 72 -0.29 10.94 7.34
CA GLU A 72 -1.52 11.73 7.21
C GLU A 72 -1.50 12.92 8.19
N ASP A 73 -1.12 12.69 9.44
CA ASP A 73 -1.02 13.73 10.47
C ASP A 73 0.10 14.73 10.18
N GLU A 74 1.25 14.27 9.67
CA GLU A 74 2.41 15.14 9.45
C GLU A 74 2.25 16.06 8.24
N TYR A 75 1.66 15.57 7.15
CA TYR A 75 1.59 16.34 5.90
C TYR A 75 0.38 16.02 5.01
N LEU A 76 -0.67 15.39 5.54
CA LEU A 76 -1.88 15.01 4.81
C LEU A 76 -1.63 13.96 3.71
N GLY A 77 -0.65 13.07 3.95
CA GLY A 77 -0.47 11.89 3.12
C GLY A 77 -0.31 12.21 1.65
N PHE A 78 -1.20 11.66 0.81
CA PHE A 78 -1.14 11.83 -0.65
C PHE A 78 -1.53 13.22 -1.15
N LEU A 79 -1.95 14.15 -0.29
CA LEU A 79 -2.08 15.56 -0.68
C LEU A 79 -0.74 16.29 -0.79
N SER A 80 0.33 15.72 -0.23
CA SER A 80 1.67 16.30 -0.27
C SER A 80 2.58 15.55 -1.24
N PRO A 81 3.43 16.26 -2.02
CA PRO A 81 4.40 15.60 -2.91
C PRO A 81 5.45 14.80 -2.13
N ARG A 82 5.63 15.06 -0.83
CA ARG A 82 6.56 14.33 0.05
C ARG A 82 6.29 12.83 0.09
N ILE A 83 5.03 12.43 -0.09
CA ILE A 83 4.61 11.02 -0.10
C ILE A 83 5.32 10.19 -1.16
N VAL A 84 5.76 10.81 -2.27
CA VAL A 84 6.40 10.11 -3.38
C VAL A 84 7.70 9.47 -2.93
N ASP A 85 8.51 10.21 -2.15
CA ASP A 85 9.78 9.69 -1.63
C ASP A 85 9.54 8.70 -0.49
N ASP A 86 8.65 9.00 0.46
CA ASP A 86 8.35 8.09 1.56
C ASP A 86 7.77 6.75 1.07
N PHE A 87 6.92 6.76 0.04
CA PHE A 87 6.41 5.55 -0.61
C PHE A 87 7.50 4.78 -1.36
N LYS A 88 8.37 5.50 -2.07
CA LYS A 88 9.50 4.90 -2.80
C LYS A 88 10.46 4.20 -1.83
N ASP A 89 10.77 4.83 -0.70
CA ASP A 89 11.63 4.27 0.35
C ASP A 89 11.00 3.02 0.98
N PHE A 90 9.70 3.05 1.25
CA PHE A 90 8.96 1.88 1.72
C PHE A 90 8.99 0.74 0.69
N ALA A 91 8.73 1.05 -0.58
CA ALA A 91 8.79 0.06 -1.66
C ALA A 91 10.19 -0.53 -1.82
N GLU A 92 11.25 0.28 -1.73
CA GLU A 92 12.63 -0.18 -1.77
C GLU A 92 12.93 -1.18 -0.65
N LEU A 93 12.47 -0.89 0.56
CA LEU A 93 12.60 -1.81 1.69
C LEU A 93 11.86 -3.12 1.41
N CYS A 94 10.62 -3.07 0.91
CA CYS A 94 9.88 -4.28 0.54
C CYS A 94 10.63 -5.11 -0.50
N PHE A 95 11.21 -4.48 -1.52
CA PHE A 95 11.95 -5.20 -2.53
C PHE A 95 13.24 -5.82 -1.98
N LYS A 96 13.96 -5.11 -1.11
CA LYS A 96 15.16 -5.62 -0.44
C LYS A 96 14.87 -6.83 0.45
N GLU A 97 13.78 -6.78 1.22
CA GLU A 97 13.43 -7.82 2.20
C GLU A 97 12.74 -9.04 1.59
N PHE A 98 11.99 -8.86 0.50
CA PHE A 98 11.10 -9.90 -0.03
C PHE A 98 11.30 -10.21 -1.52
N GLY A 99 12.05 -9.39 -2.26
CA GLY A 99 12.21 -9.52 -3.71
C GLY A 99 12.99 -10.76 -4.16
N ASP A 100 13.69 -11.44 -3.25
CA ASP A 100 14.31 -12.73 -3.50
C ASP A 100 13.26 -13.81 -3.81
N ARG A 101 12.09 -13.74 -3.19
CA ARG A 101 10.97 -14.69 -3.31
C ARG A 101 9.77 -14.14 -4.07
N VAL A 102 9.44 -12.87 -3.89
CA VAL A 102 8.29 -12.21 -4.53
C VAL A 102 8.70 -11.62 -5.88
N LYS A 103 8.10 -12.13 -6.96
CA LYS A 103 8.42 -11.72 -8.35
C LYS A 103 7.33 -10.90 -9.03
N TYR A 104 6.13 -10.88 -8.46
CA TYR A 104 4.98 -10.16 -9.02
C TYR A 104 4.52 -9.08 -8.05
N TRP A 105 4.69 -7.83 -8.47
CA TRP A 105 4.42 -6.65 -7.66
C TRP A 105 3.32 -5.79 -8.27
N VAL A 106 2.39 -5.35 -7.42
CA VAL A 106 1.42 -4.29 -7.71
C VAL A 106 1.79 -3.11 -6.81
N THR A 107 2.02 -1.94 -7.39
CA THR A 107 2.43 -0.77 -6.59
C THR A 107 1.27 -0.22 -5.78
N ILE A 108 0.18 0.18 -6.44
CA ILE A 108 -0.97 0.85 -5.82
C ILE A 108 -2.24 0.12 -6.25
N ASN A 109 -3.06 -0.28 -5.29
CA ASN A 109 -4.40 -0.81 -5.56
C ASN A 109 -5.35 0.31 -5.97
N GLU A 110 -6.05 0.13 -7.10
CA GLU A 110 -7.23 0.92 -7.48
C GLU A 110 -7.15 2.43 -7.15
N PRO A 111 -6.23 3.17 -7.80
CA PRO A 111 -6.00 4.58 -7.47
C PRO A 111 -7.25 5.44 -7.66
N PHE A 112 -8.12 5.11 -8.61
CA PHE A 112 -9.40 5.81 -8.82
C PHE A 112 -10.30 5.69 -7.58
N THR A 113 -10.48 4.48 -7.06
CA THR A 113 -11.34 4.21 -5.91
C THR A 113 -10.79 4.88 -4.65
N TYR A 114 -9.50 4.77 -4.38
CA TYR A 114 -8.84 5.44 -3.25
C TYR A 114 -9.03 6.96 -3.30
N THR A 115 -8.79 7.55 -4.47
CA THR A 115 -8.85 9.00 -4.66
C THR A 115 -10.27 9.52 -4.47
N ASN A 116 -11.26 8.96 -5.16
CA ASN A 116 -12.63 9.45 -5.08
C ASN A 116 -13.28 9.11 -3.73
N GLY A 117 -13.07 7.90 -3.23
CA GLY A 117 -13.63 7.50 -1.93
C GLY A 117 -13.00 8.28 -0.76
N GLY A 118 -11.71 8.61 -0.82
CA GLY A 118 -11.02 9.31 0.27
C GLY A 118 -11.11 10.83 0.24
N TYR A 119 -11.29 11.44 -0.94
CA TYR A 119 -11.12 12.89 -1.14
C TYR A 119 -12.28 13.60 -1.89
N ASP A 120 -13.33 12.87 -2.26
CA ASP A 120 -14.58 13.46 -2.78
C ASP A 120 -15.80 13.14 -1.89
N GLY A 121 -15.80 12.01 -1.17
CA GLY A 121 -16.90 11.60 -0.28
C GLY A 121 -18.25 11.38 -1.00
N GLY A 122 -18.22 11.35 -2.33
CA GLY A 122 -19.38 11.27 -3.22
C GLY A 122 -19.75 9.84 -3.61
N PHE A 123 -19.85 9.59 -4.92
CA PHE A 123 -20.44 8.39 -5.53
C PHE A 123 -19.87 7.05 -5.03
N ILE A 124 -18.60 7.00 -4.63
CA ILE A 124 -17.89 5.79 -4.22
C ILE A 124 -18.01 5.52 -2.70
N GLY A 125 -18.49 6.50 -1.92
CA GLY A 125 -18.55 6.47 -0.47
C GLY A 125 -17.51 7.38 0.20
N ASN A 126 -17.46 7.35 1.54
CA ASN A 126 -16.53 8.14 2.35
C ASN A 126 -15.52 7.21 3.03
N PHE A 127 -14.38 6.99 2.39
CA PHE A 127 -13.27 6.20 2.89
C PHE A 127 -12.26 7.09 3.62
N ALA A 128 -11.31 6.50 4.35
CA ALA A 128 -10.20 7.26 4.90
C ALA A 128 -9.43 8.00 3.78
N PRO A 129 -8.97 9.25 3.99
CA PRO A 129 -9.03 10.02 5.25
C PRO A 129 -10.34 10.77 5.49
N GLY A 130 -11.34 10.61 4.62
CA GLY A 130 -12.69 11.16 4.83
C GLY A 130 -12.77 12.65 4.55
N ARG A 131 -12.15 13.09 3.45
CA ARG A 131 -12.10 14.50 3.03
C ARG A 131 -13.06 14.73 1.88
N CYS A 132 -13.85 15.80 1.95
CA CYS A 132 -14.77 16.18 0.88
C CYS A 132 -15.25 17.62 1.06
N SER A 133 -15.95 18.19 0.06
CA SER A 133 -16.56 19.52 0.18
C SER A 133 -17.86 19.53 1.00
N ASN A 134 -18.54 18.40 1.14
CA ASN A 134 -19.79 18.31 1.91
C ASN A 134 -19.51 18.33 3.42
N ARG A 135 -19.77 19.47 4.07
CA ARG A 135 -19.52 19.68 5.51
C ARG A 135 -20.44 18.90 6.44
N ALA A 136 -21.54 18.36 5.94
CA ALA A 136 -22.39 17.45 6.71
C ALA A 136 -21.76 16.05 6.86
N VAL A 137 -20.80 15.70 6.00
CA VAL A 137 -20.14 14.38 5.97
C VAL A 137 -18.67 14.47 6.38
N CYS A 138 -17.94 15.48 5.88
CA CYS A 138 -16.51 15.62 6.11
C CYS A 138 -16.19 16.93 6.83
N ALA A 139 -15.36 16.83 7.87
CA ALA A 139 -14.89 18.00 8.62
C ALA A 139 -14.05 18.96 7.77
N GLN A 140 -13.37 18.45 6.75
CA GLN A 140 -12.42 19.18 5.90
C GLN A 140 -12.35 18.57 4.50
N GLY A 141 -11.66 19.24 3.58
CA GLY A 141 -11.41 18.76 2.22
C GLY A 141 -11.96 19.66 1.12
N ASN A 142 -11.59 19.37 -0.12
CA ASN A 142 -12.12 20.05 -1.31
C ASN A 142 -12.23 19.07 -2.48
N SER A 143 -13.45 18.58 -2.71
CA SER A 143 -13.83 17.67 -3.78
C SER A 143 -13.45 18.15 -5.18
N ALA A 144 -13.37 19.48 -5.40
CA ALA A 144 -13.04 20.04 -6.72
C ALA A 144 -11.55 19.98 -7.05
N THR A 145 -10.67 19.78 -6.06
CA THR A 145 -9.21 19.89 -6.24
C THR A 145 -8.43 18.70 -5.67
N GLU A 146 -8.77 18.24 -4.47
CA GLU A 146 -8.01 17.21 -3.75
C GLU A 146 -7.93 15.88 -4.49
N PRO A 147 -9.00 15.36 -5.12
CA PRO A 147 -8.92 14.15 -5.94
C PRO A 147 -7.83 14.22 -7.03
N TYR A 148 -7.72 15.35 -7.73
CA TYR A 148 -6.72 15.51 -8.79
C TYR A 148 -5.29 15.55 -8.25
N ILE A 149 -5.07 16.21 -7.11
CA ILE A 149 -3.77 16.28 -6.45
C ILE A 149 -3.33 14.89 -5.99
N VAL A 150 -4.22 14.15 -5.32
CA VAL A 150 -3.95 12.80 -4.83
C VAL A 150 -3.68 11.83 -5.97
N ALA A 151 -4.52 11.84 -7.02
CA ALA A 151 -4.29 11.02 -8.21
C ALA A 151 -2.94 11.31 -8.86
N HIS A 152 -2.55 12.59 -8.93
CA HIS A 152 -1.24 12.98 -9.46
C HIS A 152 -0.09 12.41 -8.63
N HIS A 153 -0.12 12.54 -7.30
CA HIS A 153 0.93 12.00 -6.44
C HIS A 153 0.97 10.47 -6.42
N LEU A 154 -0.17 9.79 -6.53
CA LEU A 154 -0.20 8.33 -6.72
C LEU A 154 0.51 7.91 -8.01
N LEU A 155 0.28 8.62 -9.13
CA LEU A 155 0.95 8.34 -10.40
C LEU A 155 2.46 8.61 -10.32
N LEU A 156 2.88 9.67 -9.65
CA LEU A 156 4.31 9.96 -9.44
C LEU A 156 4.97 8.91 -8.54
N ALA A 157 4.33 8.52 -7.44
CA ALA A 157 4.75 7.46 -6.53
C ALA A 157 4.88 6.12 -7.27
N HIS A 158 3.88 5.74 -8.06
CA HIS A 158 3.91 4.58 -8.95
C HIS A 158 5.13 4.62 -9.89
N ALA A 159 5.32 5.74 -10.60
CA ALA A 159 6.39 5.88 -11.58
C ALA A 159 7.78 5.82 -10.94
N ALA A 160 7.95 6.45 -9.77
CA ALA A 160 9.19 6.41 -9.01
C ALA A 160 9.54 4.98 -8.59
N THR A 161 8.58 4.26 -8.01
CA THR A 161 8.74 2.87 -7.58
C THR A 161 8.99 1.91 -8.75
N ALA A 162 8.27 2.07 -9.88
CA ALA A 162 8.48 1.24 -11.06
C ALA A 162 9.87 1.46 -11.70
N ARG A 163 10.37 2.70 -11.70
CA ARG A 163 11.73 3.01 -12.16
C ARG A 163 12.79 2.44 -11.22
N LEU A 164 12.57 2.53 -9.91
CA LEU A 164 13.44 1.95 -8.90
C LEU A 164 13.58 0.43 -9.10
N TYR A 165 12.45 -0.27 -9.23
CA TYR A 165 12.42 -1.72 -9.44
C TYR A 165 13.24 -2.14 -10.67
N LYS A 166 13.04 -1.46 -11.81
CA LYS A 166 13.75 -1.76 -13.06
C LYS A 166 15.26 -1.48 -13.05
N LYS A 167 15.73 -0.61 -12.17
CA LYS A 167 17.14 -0.19 -12.14
C LYS A 167 18.01 -1.06 -11.23
N ASN A 168 17.43 -1.53 -10.13
CA ASN A 168 18.21 -2.06 -8.99
C ASN A 168 17.94 -3.54 -8.71
N ILE A 169 17.01 -4.18 -9.42
CA ILE A 169 16.57 -5.57 -9.24
C ILE A 169 16.28 -6.17 -10.61
#